data_AF-A0A0C4DJL3-F1
#
_entry.id   AF-A0A0C4DJL3-F1
#
_cell.length_a   1.000
_cell.length_b   1.000
_cell.length_c   1.000
_cell.angle_alpha   90.00
_cell.angle_beta   90.00
_cell.angle_gamma   90.00
#
_symmetry.space_group_name_H-M   'P 1'
#
loop_
_entity.id
_entity.type
_entity.pdbx_description
1 polymer ?
#
loop_
_entity_poly.entity_id
_entity_poly.type
_entity_poly.pdbx_seq_one_letter_code
_entity_poly.pdbx_strand_id
1 'polypeptide(L)'
;MKSTSTHENAQRAADAKAQCPGAAGVFIADLSLVSETKRLAKEANAVGTFDAIIHNAGMLYGPFRRTPDTGLPAMVAVNVLAPYILTCLLTPPKRLVYIASQLHKDANTDVKDIFWLERGEAQFKDYPAYCNSKLHVILLTNAVARRFKDTSVLSVHPGWVATKIGGQGAPDRLEDGVETYVMLAEGDYDQSLTGKYFEPKKRLGMPLSECDEVDLQEAVVDACKKLTGLTLP
;
A
#
# COMPACT_ATOMS: atom_id res chain seq x y z
N MET A 1 17.39 18.11 16.28
CA MET A 1 16.16 17.30 16.42
C MET A 1 16.61 15.85 16.50
N LYS A 2 16.58 15.22 17.68
CA LYS A 2 17.18 13.89 17.90
C LYS A 2 16.36 12.82 17.18
N SER A 3 17.05 11.86 16.55
CA SER A 3 16.51 10.71 15.81
C SER A 3 15.68 9.80 16.74
N THR A 4 14.38 10.06 16.84
CA THR A 4 13.41 9.18 17.52
C THR A 4 12.94 8.05 16.60
N SER A 5 12.89 8.27 15.28
CA SER A 5 12.37 7.26 14.34
C SER A 5 13.24 6.00 14.24
N THR A 6 14.56 6.15 14.33
CA THR A 6 15.51 5.03 14.16
C THR A 6 15.44 4.05 15.34
N HIS A 7 15.30 4.57 16.57
CA HIS A 7 15.12 3.76 17.77
C HIS A 7 13.73 3.09 17.82
N GLU A 8 12.67 3.80 17.43
CA GLU A 8 11.32 3.21 17.34
C GLU A 8 11.24 2.09 16.32
N ASN A 9 11.89 2.25 15.16
CA ASN A 9 11.91 1.23 14.12
C ASN A 9 12.71 -0.02 14.53
N ALA A 10 13.83 0.15 15.25
CA ALA A 10 14.60 -0.97 15.79
C ALA A 10 13.81 -1.77 16.84
N GLN A 11 13.07 -1.08 17.73
CA GLN A 11 12.22 -1.74 18.70
C GLN A 11 11.08 -2.52 18.02
N ARG A 12 10.39 -1.91 17.05
CA ARG A 12 9.33 -2.59 16.28
C ARG A 12 9.85 -3.83 15.55
N ALA A 13 11.08 -3.77 15.03
CA ALA A 13 11.72 -4.92 14.40
C ALA A 13 12.01 -6.05 15.41
N ALA A 14 12.46 -5.71 16.62
CA ALA A 14 12.65 -6.68 17.70
C ALA A 14 11.32 -7.31 18.12
N ASP A 15 10.27 -6.50 18.31
CA ASP A 15 8.93 -6.97 18.66
C ASP A 15 8.36 -7.90 17.57
N ALA A 16 8.53 -7.55 16.30
CA ALA A 16 8.09 -8.37 15.18
C ALA A 16 8.79 -9.74 15.14
N LYS A 17 10.11 -9.79 15.39
CA LYS A 17 10.85 -11.06 15.50
C LYS A 17 10.37 -11.89 16.69
N ALA A 18 10.12 -11.25 17.83
CA ALA A 18 9.63 -11.94 19.02
C ALA A 18 8.23 -12.54 18.82
N GLN A 19 7.35 -11.82 18.11
CA GLN A 19 5.99 -12.27 17.82
C GLN A 19 5.90 -13.26 16.66
N CYS A 20 6.93 -13.34 15.80
CA CYS A 20 7.02 -14.31 14.71
C CYS A 20 8.35 -15.06 14.75
N PRO A 21 8.53 -16.04 15.67
CA PRO A 21 9.78 -16.79 15.80
C PRO A 21 10.18 -17.57 14.54
N GLY A 22 9.22 -17.84 13.64
CA GLY A 22 9.46 -18.48 12.34
C GLY A 22 9.91 -17.53 11.23
N ALA A 23 10.00 -16.21 11.49
CA ALA A 23 10.44 -15.25 10.49
C ALA A 23 11.91 -15.46 10.12
N ALA A 24 12.18 -15.65 8.81
CA ALA A 24 13.55 -15.82 8.31
C ALA A 24 14.42 -14.55 8.44
N GLY A 25 13.80 -13.37 8.57
CA GLY A 25 14.51 -12.10 8.69
C GLY A 25 13.57 -10.91 8.88
N VAL A 26 14.16 -9.75 9.15
CA VAL A 26 13.45 -8.46 9.21
C VAL A 26 14.30 -7.40 8.54
N PHE A 27 13.67 -6.63 7.65
CA PHE A 27 14.24 -5.42 7.07
C PHE A 27 13.64 -4.19 7.72
N ILE A 28 14.44 -3.13 7.83
CA ILE A 28 14.03 -1.87 8.43
C ILE A 28 14.22 -0.76 7.40
N ALA A 29 13.15 -0.02 7.12
CA ALA A 29 13.16 1.14 6.24
C ALA A 29 12.07 2.14 6.66
N ASP A 30 12.31 3.43 6.42
CA ASP A 30 11.26 4.45 6.46
C ASP A 30 10.62 4.56 5.08
N LEU A 31 9.41 4.04 4.92
CA LEU A 31 8.67 4.07 3.66
C LEU A 31 8.19 5.47 3.25
N SER A 32 8.37 6.49 4.09
CA SER A 32 8.16 7.88 3.68
C SER A 32 9.36 8.44 2.91
N LEU A 33 10.48 7.70 2.83
CA LEU A 33 11.68 8.07 2.09
C LEU A 33 11.87 7.15 0.87
N VAL A 34 12.01 7.75 -0.31
CA VAL A 34 12.24 7.07 -1.59
C VAL A 34 13.56 6.29 -1.55
N SER A 35 14.62 6.88 -1.00
CA SER A 35 15.94 6.25 -0.90
C SER A 35 15.93 4.97 -0.07
N GLU A 36 15.29 5.01 1.09
CA GLU A 36 15.13 3.85 1.98
C GLU A 36 14.21 2.78 1.38
N THR A 37 13.18 3.19 0.65
CA THR A 37 12.28 2.25 -0.05
C THR A 37 13.01 1.53 -1.20
N LYS A 38 13.86 2.25 -1.96
CA LYS A 38 14.73 1.65 -2.98
C LYS A 38 15.76 0.70 -2.37
N ARG A 39 16.35 1.07 -1.22
CA ARG A 39 17.27 0.21 -0.47
C ARG A 39 16.59 -1.07 0.01
N LEU A 40 15.38 -0.96 0.56
CA LEU A 40 14.58 -2.10 0.99
C LEU A 40 14.33 -3.09 -0.16
N ALA A 41 13.94 -2.59 -1.34
CA ALA A 41 13.74 -3.44 -2.52
C ALA A 41 15.01 -4.23 -2.89
N LYS A 42 16.17 -3.56 -2.88
CA LYS A 42 17.47 -4.17 -3.16
C LYS A 42 17.82 -5.25 -2.12
N GLU A 43 17.62 -4.98 -0.84
CA GLU A 43 17.89 -5.93 0.24
C GLU A 43 16.97 -7.15 0.19
N ALA A 44 15.69 -6.94 -0.09
CA ALA A 44 14.72 -8.02 -0.26
C ALA A 44 15.07 -8.92 -1.46
N ASN A 45 15.38 -8.35 -2.62
CA ASN A 45 15.80 -9.12 -3.80
C ASN A 45 17.10 -9.92 -3.56
N ALA A 46 17.99 -9.45 -2.69
CA ALA A 46 19.22 -10.17 -2.35
C ALA A 46 18.97 -11.43 -1.52
N VAL A 47 17.82 -11.53 -0.84
CA VAL A 47 17.41 -12.75 -0.12
C VAL A 47 16.81 -13.79 -1.07
N GLY A 48 16.12 -13.35 -2.12
CA GLY A 48 15.57 -14.23 -3.14
C GLY A 48 14.23 -13.75 -3.68
N THR A 49 13.49 -14.68 -4.28
CA THR A 49 12.13 -14.42 -4.76
C THR A 49 11.10 -14.76 -3.70
N PHE A 50 9.98 -14.03 -3.73
CA PHE A 50 8.89 -14.23 -2.79
C PHE A 50 7.69 -14.86 -3.47
N ASP A 51 7.03 -15.78 -2.79
CA ASP A 51 5.76 -16.34 -3.23
C ASP A 51 4.64 -15.30 -3.19
N ALA A 52 4.60 -14.50 -2.12
CA ALA A 52 3.64 -13.42 -1.95
C ALA A 52 4.30 -12.19 -1.32
N ILE A 53 3.89 -11.00 -1.76
CA ILE A 53 4.21 -9.72 -1.14
C ILE A 53 2.90 -9.00 -0.82
N ILE A 54 2.77 -8.51 0.42
CA ILE A 54 1.62 -7.69 0.86
C ILE A 54 2.10 -6.29 1.19
N HIS A 55 1.68 -5.30 0.40
CA HIS A 55 1.88 -3.88 0.66
C HIS A 55 0.93 -3.40 1.76
N ASN A 56 1.23 -3.79 3.01
CA ASN A 56 0.38 -3.54 4.18
C ASN A 56 0.63 -2.20 4.88
N ALA A 57 1.83 -1.65 4.78
CA ALA A 57 2.16 -0.41 5.48
C ALA A 57 1.23 0.74 5.05
N GLY A 58 0.72 1.48 6.03
CA GLY A 58 -0.18 2.60 5.76
C GLY A 58 -0.33 3.55 6.94
N MET A 59 -0.67 4.80 6.61
CA MET A 59 -1.03 5.86 7.55
C MET A 59 -2.45 6.32 7.26
N LEU A 60 -3.25 6.53 8.30
CA LEU A 60 -4.63 7.03 8.17
C LEU A 60 -4.79 8.46 8.67
N TYR A 61 -4.20 8.78 9.82
CA TYR A 61 -4.28 10.10 10.43
C TYR A 61 -2.91 10.76 10.53
N GLY A 62 -2.92 12.09 10.66
CA GLY A 62 -1.73 12.88 10.96
C GLY A 62 -1.60 14.14 10.10
N PRO A 63 -0.73 15.08 10.50
CA PRO A 63 -0.56 16.33 9.77
C PRO A 63 0.12 16.10 8.41
N PHE A 64 0.21 17.17 7.61
CA PHE A 64 1.06 17.23 6.41
C PHE A 64 2.54 17.15 6.80
N ARG A 65 3.00 15.99 7.25
CA ARG A 65 4.41 15.76 7.60
C ARG A 65 5.21 15.66 6.31
N ARG A 66 5.84 16.76 5.90
CA ARG A 66 6.68 16.85 4.70
C ARG A 66 7.80 15.81 4.76
N THR A 67 7.86 14.97 3.74
CA THR A 67 9.01 14.09 3.51
C THR A 67 10.19 14.94 3.05
N PRO A 68 11.39 14.71 3.59
CA PRO A 68 12.56 15.55 3.30
C PRO A 68 13.07 15.42 1.86
N ASP A 69 12.81 14.30 1.19
CA ASP A 69 13.32 14.01 -0.16
C ASP A 69 12.37 14.44 -1.28
N THR A 70 11.06 14.34 -1.06
CA THR A 70 10.03 14.52 -2.07
C THR A 70 9.06 15.67 -1.75
N GLY A 71 9.06 16.17 -0.51
CA GLY A 71 8.14 17.23 -0.07
C GLY A 71 6.69 16.80 0.08
N LEU A 72 6.39 15.51 -0.09
CA LEU A 72 5.05 14.94 0.03
C LEU A 72 4.56 14.92 1.47
N PRO A 73 3.25 14.92 1.73
CA PRO A 73 2.76 14.44 3.01
C PRO A 73 3.11 12.96 3.18
N ALA A 74 3.72 12.61 4.31
CA ALA A 74 4.19 11.25 4.59
C ALA A 74 3.13 10.16 4.39
N MET A 75 1.85 10.47 4.63
CA MET A 75 0.74 9.55 4.35
C MET A 75 0.72 9.10 2.89
N VAL A 76 0.86 10.03 1.95
CA VAL A 76 0.80 9.73 0.52
C VAL A 76 2.05 9.01 0.06
N ALA A 77 3.22 9.40 0.60
CA ALA A 77 4.47 8.70 0.35
C ALA A 77 4.39 7.22 0.77
N VAL A 78 3.91 6.95 1.99
CA VAL A 78 3.77 5.59 2.53
C VAL A 78 2.67 4.80 1.81
N ASN A 79 1.49 5.37 1.64
CA ASN A 79 0.32 4.62 1.15
C ASN A 79 0.37 4.34 -0.36
N VAL A 80 0.97 5.24 -1.15
CA VAL A 80 0.90 5.19 -2.63
C VAL A 80 2.29 5.04 -3.25
N LEU A 81 3.21 5.95 -2.91
CA LEU A 81 4.51 6.00 -3.59
C LEU A 81 5.40 4.81 -3.25
N ALA A 82 5.43 4.39 -1.99
CA ALA A 82 6.25 3.26 -1.56
C ALA A 82 5.82 1.93 -2.21
N PRO A 83 4.52 1.55 -2.24
CA PRO A 83 4.06 0.39 -2.99
C PRO A 83 4.43 0.46 -4.48
N TYR A 84 4.34 1.63 -5.11
CA TYR A 84 4.79 1.82 -6.50
C TYR A 84 6.28 1.52 -6.67
N ILE A 85 7.13 2.14 -5.84
CA ILE A 85 8.59 1.96 -5.89
C ILE A 85 8.96 0.49 -5.68
N LEU A 86 8.38 -0.16 -4.67
CA LEU A 86 8.65 -1.56 -4.36
C LEU A 86 8.21 -2.46 -5.52
N THR A 87 7.06 -2.22 -6.13
CA THR A 87 6.60 -3.01 -7.28
C THR A 87 7.43 -2.80 -8.53
N CYS A 88 7.99 -1.61 -8.77
CA CYS A 88 8.92 -1.38 -9.87
C CYS A 88 10.26 -2.10 -9.69
N LEU A 89 10.69 -2.36 -8.44
CA LEU A 89 12.07 -2.76 -8.14
C LEU A 89 12.22 -4.18 -7.61
N LEU A 90 11.20 -4.73 -6.97
CA LEU A 90 11.21 -6.11 -6.50
C LEU A 90 11.10 -7.07 -7.68
N THR A 91 11.78 -8.21 -7.60
CA THR A 91 11.51 -9.31 -8.52
C THR A 91 10.04 -9.71 -8.37
N PRO A 92 9.25 -9.73 -9.47
CA PRO A 92 7.82 -10.00 -9.37
C PRO A 92 7.52 -11.30 -8.60
N PRO A 93 6.69 -11.25 -7.53
CA PRO A 93 6.29 -12.45 -6.81
C PRO A 93 5.23 -13.21 -7.61
N LYS A 94 4.84 -14.40 -7.14
CA LYS A 94 3.65 -15.08 -7.70
C LYS A 94 2.35 -14.33 -7.35
N ARG A 95 2.31 -13.69 -6.18
CA ARG A 95 1.15 -12.93 -5.67
C ARG A 95 1.56 -11.57 -5.12
N LEU A 96 0.85 -10.53 -5.52
CA LEU A 96 1.06 -9.16 -5.06
C LEU A 96 -0.25 -8.58 -4.55
N VAL A 97 -0.29 -8.25 -3.26
CA VAL A 97 -1.50 -7.79 -2.57
C VAL A 97 -1.32 -6.38 -2.07
N TYR A 98 -2.26 -5.50 -2.39
CA TYR A 98 -2.27 -4.10 -1.97
C TYR A 98 -3.37 -3.86 -0.95
N ILE A 99 -3.02 -3.25 0.19
CA ILE A 99 -4.01 -2.94 1.22
C ILE A 99 -4.70 -1.61 0.90
N ALA A 100 -5.93 -1.72 0.42
CA ALA A 100 -6.84 -0.61 0.16
C ALA A 100 -7.69 -0.29 1.41
N SER A 101 -8.87 0.31 1.23
CA SER A 101 -9.87 0.52 2.28
C SER A 101 -11.24 0.74 1.68
N GLN A 102 -12.35 0.37 2.33
CA GLN A 102 -13.70 0.79 1.90
C GLN A 102 -13.86 2.32 1.85
N LEU A 103 -13.06 3.08 2.61
CA LEU A 103 -13.06 4.54 2.58
C LEU A 103 -12.59 5.14 1.24
N HIS A 104 -12.09 4.33 0.29
CA HIS A 104 -11.90 4.80 -1.08
C HIS A 104 -13.21 5.30 -1.72
N LYS A 105 -14.38 4.84 -1.24
CA LYS A 105 -15.70 5.27 -1.73
C LYS A 105 -16.01 6.75 -1.42
N ASP A 106 -15.31 7.34 -0.46
CA ASP A 106 -15.41 8.77 -0.11
C ASP A 106 -14.34 9.62 -0.82
N ALA A 107 -13.56 9.03 -1.73
CA ALA A 107 -12.49 9.73 -2.43
C ALA A 107 -13.04 10.73 -3.46
N ASN A 108 -12.25 11.77 -3.72
CA ASN A 108 -12.39 12.54 -4.96
C ASN A 108 -11.82 11.70 -6.12
N THR A 109 -12.64 11.47 -7.15
CA THR A 109 -12.33 10.61 -8.30
C THR A 109 -11.71 11.32 -9.50
N ASP A 110 -11.41 12.62 -9.39
CA ASP A 110 -10.75 13.39 -10.46
C ASP A 110 -9.27 12.99 -10.65
N VAL A 111 -8.66 12.29 -9.69
CA VAL A 111 -7.25 11.81 -9.69
C VAL A 111 -6.24 12.94 -10.04
N LYS A 112 -6.54 14.17 -9.62
CA LYS A 112 -5.66 15.33 -9.74
C LYS A 112 -4.89 15.59 -8.46
N ASP A 113 -3.68 16.14 -8.61
CA ASP A 113 -2.81 16.50 -7.48
C ASP A 113 -2.70 15.35 -6.47
N ILE A 114 -2.42 14.14 -6.97
CA ILE A 114 -2.40 12.90 -6.17
C ILE A 114 -1.42 12.97 -4.99
N PHE A 115 -0.42 13.84 -5.14
CA PHE A 115 0.71 14.05 -4.24
C PHE A 115 0.57 15.28 -3.34
N TRP A 116 -0.54 16.03 -3.46
CA TRP A 116 -0.82 17.22 -2.66
C TRP A 116 0.29 18.29 -2.78
N LEU A 117 0.95 18.36 -3.93
CA LEU A 117 2.02 19.32 -4.21
C LEU A 117 1.43 20.67 -4.64
N GLU A 118 0.26 20.67 -5.29
CA GLU A 118 -0.43 21.89 -5.72
C GLU A 118 -1.29 22.47 -4.58
N ARG A 119 -2.17 21.65 -3.98
CA ARG A 119 -3.01 22.06 -2.84
C ARG A 119 -2.19 22.34 -1.58
N GLY A 120 -1.13 21.55 -1.38
CA GLY A 120 -0.18 21.71 -0.29
C GLY A 120 -0.77 21.52 1.11
N GLU A 121 0.06 21.87 2.09
CA GLU A 121 -0.24 21.79 3.52
C GLU A 121 -1.45 22.63 3.95
N ALA A 122 -1.66 23.79 3.33
CA ALA A 122 -2.73 24.72 3.71
C ALA A 122 -4.14 24.14 3.50
N GLN A 123 -4.30 23.21 2.56
CA GLN A 123 -5.58 22.57 2.25
C GLN A 123 -5.63 21.10 2.70
N PHE A 124 -4.56 20.60 3.29
CA PHE A 124 -4.47 19.19 3.66
C PHE A 124 -5.42 18.86 4.80
N LYS A 125 -6.27 17.86 4.56
CA LYS A 125 -7.11 17.22 5.56
C LYS A 125 -6.82 15.73 5.48
N ASP A 126 -6.45 15.15 6.61
CA ASP A 126 -5.96 13.77 6.67
C ASP A 126 -7.00 12.74 6.22
N TYR A 127 -8.27 12.90 6.61
CA TYR A 127 -9.34 11.99 6.20
C TYR A 127 -9.57 11.99 4.66
N PRO A 128 -9.81 13.14 3.98
CA PRO A 128 -9.88 13.17 2.52
C PRO A 128 -8.59 12.67 1.84
N ALA A 129 -7.41 13.01 2.37
CA ALA A 129 -6.14 12.52 1.84
C ALA A 129 -6.02 11.00 1.92
N TYR A 130 -6.49 10.40 3.03
CA TYR A 130 -6.53 8.97 3.19
C TYR A 130 -7.48 8.31 2.20
N CYS A 131 -8.72 8.80 2.09
CA CYS A 131 -9.72 8.27 1.15
C CYS A 131 -9.17 8.27 -0.28
N ASN A 132 -8.61 9.40 -0.72
CA ASN A 132 -7.94 9.53 -2.02
C ASN A 132 -6.78 8.54 -2.17
N SER A 133 -5.92 8.41 -1.14
CA SER A 133 -4.80 7.45 -1.19
C SER A 133 -5.27 6.01 -1.40
N LYS A 134 -6.41 5.62 -0.83
CA LYS A 134 -6.96 4.27 -0.95
C LYS A 134 -7.62 4.03 -2.31
N LEU A 135 -8.20 5.06 -2.93
CA LEU A 135 -8.59 5.01 -4.35
C LEU A 135 -7.35 4.83 -5.24
N HIS A 136 -6.31 5.64 -5.05
CA HIS A 136 -5.07 5.56 -5.85
C HIS A 136 -4.37 4.21 -5.72
N VAL A 137 -4.43 3.55 -4.55
CA VAL A 137 -3.93 2.19 -4.37
C VAL A 137 -4.66 1.19 -5.24
N ILE A 138 -6.00 1.27 -5.35
CA ILE A 138 -6.77 0.35 -6.22
C ILE A 138 -6.46 0.62 -7.70
N LEU A 139 -6.41 1.89 -8.10
CA LEU A 139 -6.02 2.30 -9.46
C LEU A 139 -4.63 1.77 -9.82
N LEU A 140 -3.65 1.92 -8.93
CA LEU A 140 -2.30 1.38 -9.08
C LEU A 140 -2.31 -0.15 -9.17
N THR A 141 -3.07 -0.82 -8.31
CA THR A 141 -3.20 -2.29 -8.31
C THR A 141 -3.69 -2.78 -9.67
N ASN A 142 -4.73 -2.16 -10.21
CA ASN A 142 -5.31 -2.53 -11.50
C ASN A 142 -4.33 -2.26 -12.64
N ALA A 143 -3.57 -1.14 -12.57
CA ALA A 143 -2.48 -0.83 -13.50
C ALA A 143 -1.40 -1.92 -13.55
N VAL A 144 -0.99 -2.41 -12.39
CA VAL A 144 0.01 -3.47 -12.24
C VAL A 144 -0.54 -4.80 -12.73
N ALA A 145 -1.79 -5.14 -12.39
CA ALA A 145 -2.46 -6.36 -12.85
C ALA A 145 -2.54 -6.47 -14.38
N ARG A 146 -2.71 -5.35 -15.09
CA ARG A 146 -2.67 -5.34 -16.56
C ARG A 146 -1.30 -5.65 -17.12
N ARG A 147 -0.22 -5.30 -16.41
CA ARG A 147 1.16 -5.42 -16.89
C ARG A 147 1.77 -6.77 -16.50
N PHE A 148 1.54 -7.22 -15.28
CA PHE A 148 2.18 -8.41 -14.73
C PHE A 148 1.31 -9.64 -15.04
N LYS A 149 1.61 -10.31 -16.15
CA LYS A 149 0.81 -11.45 -16.64
C LYS A 149 1.01 -12.75 -15.86
N ASP A 150 2.18 -12.91 -15.24
CA ASP A 150 2.55 -14.12 -14.48
C ASP A 150 2.45 -13.93 -12.96
N THR A 151 1.92 -12.79 -12.50
CA THR A 151 1.68 -12.48 -11.09
C THR A 151 0.19 -12.24 -10.88
N SER A 152 -0.40 -12.90 -9.88
CA SER A 152 -1.74 -12.53 -9.41
C SER A 152 -1.64 -11.23 -8.61
N VAL A 153 -2.30 -10.18 -9.07
CA VAL A 153 -2.22 -8.83 -8.48
C VAL A 153 -3.59 -8.44 -7.96
N LEU A 154 -3.71 -8.15 -6.67
CA LEU A 154 -4.99 -7.95 -6.01
C LEU A 154 -4.95 -6.79 -5.03
N SER A 155 -6.11 -6.19 -4.78
CA SER A 155 -6.31 -5.24 -3.69
C SER A 155 -7.29 -5.81 -2.67
N VAL A 156 -7.15 -5.44 -1.41
CA VAL A 156 -8.02 -5.92 -0.34
C VAL A 156 -8.23 -4.84 0.72
N HIS A 157 -9.43 -4.76 1.27
CA HIS A 157 -9.71 -4.02 2.51
C HIS A 157 -9.71 -4.98 3.71
N PRO A 158 -9.02 -4.65 4.82
CA PRO A 158 -8.92 -5.51 6.00
C PRO A 158 -10.22 -5.75 6.77
N GLY A 159 -11.27 -4.97 6.51
CA GLY A 159 -12.40 -4.82 7.43
C GLY A 159 -12.21 -3.58 8.30
N TRP A 160 -13.32 -3.03 8.80
CA TRP A 160 -13.29 -2.03 9.85
C TRP A 160 -13.17 -2.75 11.19
N VAL A 161 -11.93 -3.15 11.50
CA VAL A 161 -11.56 -3.96 12.66
C VAL A 161 -10.92 -3.10 13.76
N ALA A 162 -11.15 -3.48 15.02
CA ALA A 162 -10.66 -2.73 16.17
C ALA A 162 -9.13 -2.76 16.25
N THR A 163 -8.50 -1.73 15.70
CA THR A 163 -7.05 -1.51 15.69
C THR A 163 -6.75 -0.05 16.07
N LYS A 164 -5.47 0.30 16.22
CA LYS A 164 -5.06 1.71 16.38
C LYS A 164 -5.59 2.61 15.24
N ILE A 165 -5.81 2.03 14.06
CA ILE A 165 -6.34 2.71 12.88
C ILE A 165 -7.88 2.67 12.84
N GLY A 166 -8.50 1.54 13.23
CA GLY A 166 -9.96 1.36 13.16
C GLY A 166 -10.77 1.91 14.33
N GLY A 167 -10.14 2.19 15.48
CA GLY A 167 -10.84 2.65 16.69
C GLY A 167 -11.58 1.52 17.44
N GLN A 168 -11.96 1.76 18.69
CA GLN A 168 -12.53 0.72 19.56
C GLN A 168 -13.97 0.27 19.20
N GLY A 169 -14.71 1.06 18.42
CA GLY A 169 -16.09 0.76 18.00
C GLY A 169 -16.24 0.08 16.63
N ALA A 170 -15.14 -0.42 16.08
CA ALA A 170 -15.08 -1.09 14.80
C ALA A 170 -15.95 -2.37 14.79
N PRO A 171 -16.90 -2.53 13.84
CA PRO A 171 -17.91 -3.59 13.88
C PRO A 171 -17.39 -4.95 13.41
N ASP A 172 -16.28 -4.98 12.65
CA ASP A 172 -15.78 -6.21 12.07
C ASP A 172 -14.86 -6.97 13.03
N ARG A 173 -14.93 -8.29 12.94
CA ARG A 173 -14.01 -9.18 13.65
C ARG A 173 -12.66 -9.17 12.96
N LEU A 174 -11.57 -9.07 13.73
CA LEU A 174 -10.21 -9.11 13.19
C LEU A 174 -9.97 -10.37 12.36
N GLU A 175 -10.53 -11.50 12.78
CA GLU A 175 -10.36 -12.79 12.13
C GLU A 175 -10.87 -12.80 10.68
N ASP A 176 -11.98 -12.11 10.40
CA ASP A 176 -12.58 -12.08 9.04
C ASP A 176 -11.63 -11.43 8.00
N GLY A 177 -10.84 -10.44 8.44
CA GLY A 177 -9.79 -9.82 7.65
C GLY A 177 -8.58 -10.75 7.49
N VAL A 178 -8.13 -11.35 8.59
CA VAL A 178 -6.98 -12.27 8.61
C VAL A 178 -7.20 -13.46 7.69
N GLU A 179 -8.38 -14.09 7.71
CA GLU A 179 -8.71 -15.23 6.83
C GLU A 179 -8.58 -14.88 5.35
N THR A 180 -8.97 -13.65 4.98
CA THR A 180 -8.84 -13.16 3.61
C THR A 180 -7.37 -12.94 3.27
N TYR A 181 -6.58 -12.41 4.19
CA TYR A 181 -5.14 -12.17 3.97
C TYR A 181 -4.37 -13.48 3.79
N VAL A 182 -4.67 -14.49 4.61
CA VAL A 182 -4.05 -15.82 4.52
C VAL A 182 -4.40 -16.48 3.19
N MET A 183 -5.69 -16.51 2.81
CA MET A 183 -6.15 -17.02 1.52
C MET A 183 -5.39 -16.36 0.35
N LEU A 184 -5.26 -15.03 0.38
CA LEU A 184 -4.57 -14.28 -0.66
C LEU A 184 -3.06 -14.54 -0.69
N ALA A 185 -2.42 -14.71 0.47
CA ALA A 185 -0.99 -15.01 0.55
C ALA A 185 -0.66 -16.44 0.08
N GLU A 186 -1.48 -17.41 0.49
CA GLU A 186 -1.33 -18.83 0.17
C GLU A 186 -1.73 -19.14 -1.29
N GLY A 187 -2.55 -18.28 -1.91
CA GLY A 187 -3.06 -18.51 -3.25
C GLY A 187 -4.26 -19.47 -3.30
N ASP A 188 -4.99 -19.61 -2.19
CA ASP A 188 -6.19 -20.46 -2.07
C ASP A 188 -7.44 -19.76 -2.64
N TYR A 189 -7.35 -19.35 -3.90
CA TYR A 189 -8.41 -18.72 -4.67
C TYR A 189 -8.16 -18.90 -6.17
N ASP A 190 -9.16 -18.61 -7.00
CA ASP A 190 -8.98 -18.60 -8.45
C ASP A 190 -7.96 -17.52 -8.85
N GLN A 191 -6.73 -17.96 -9.16
CA GLN A 191 -5.61 -17.07 -9.49
C GLN A 191 -5.83 -16.29 -10.81
N SER A 192 -6.85 -16.64 -11.61
CA SER A 192 -7.26 -15.84 -12.77
C SER A 192 -7.90 -14.50 -12.39
N LEU A 193 -8.37 -14.39 -11.13
CA LEU A 193 -8.83 -13.14 -10.54
C LEU A 193 -7.62 -12.24 -10.26
N THR A 194 -7.19 -11.49 -11.27
CA THR A 194 -6.19 -10.42 -11.15
C THR A 194 -6.86 -9.06 -11.41
N GLY A 195 -6.37 -8.00 -10.78
CA GLY A 195 -6.98 -6.67 -10.81
C GLY A 195 -8.35 -6.61 -10.11
N LYS A 196 -8.58 -7.49 -9.14
CA LYS A 196 -9.82 -7.55 -8.35
C LYS A 196 -9.62 -6.99 -6.95
N TYR A 197 -10.73 -6.57 -6.35
CA TYR A 197 -10.81 -6.02 -5.01
C TYR A 197 -11.53 -7.00 -4.09
N PHE A 198 -10.89 -7.38 -2.99
CA PHE A 198 -11.46 -8.26 -1.98
C PHE A 198 -11.89 -7.49 -0.72
N GLU A 199 -12.93 -8.02 -0.09
CA GLU A 199 -13.44 -7.63 1.21
C GLU A 199 -13.27 -8.78 2.21
N PRO A 200 -13.41 -8.50 3.52
CA PRO A 200 -13.39 -9.55 4.54
C PRO A 200 -14.35 -10.69 4.23
N LYS A 201 -14.06 -11.85 4.84
CA LYS A 201 -14.77 -13.12 4.61
C LYS A 201 -14.56 -13.70 3.21
N LYS A 202 -13.39 -13.46 2.60
CA LYS A 202 -12.98 -14.03 1.31
C LYS A 202 -13.91 -13.64 0.15
N ARG A 203 -14.50 -12.44 0.18
CA ARG A 203 -15.50 -12.00 -0.80
C ARG A 203 -14.90 -11.04 -1.82
N LEU A 204 -15.34 -11.15 -3.06
CA LEU A 204 -15.14 -10.09 -4.03
C LEU A 204 -15.99 -8.89 -3.62
N GLY A 205 -15.34 -7.74 -3.48
CA GLY A 205 -16.00 -6.46 -3.24
C GLY A 205 -16.29 -5.72 -4.53
N MET A 206 -17.00 -4.60 -4.38
CA MET A 206 -17.27 -3.66 -5.46
C MET A 206 -16.59 -2.33 -5.14
N PRO A 207 -15.43 -2.03 -5.76
CA PRO A 207 -14.82 -0.72 -5.65
C PRO A 207 -15.62 0.31 -6.46
N LEU A 208 -15.27 1.60 -6.34
CA LEU A 208 -15.78 2.64 -7.23
C LEU A 208 -15.55 2.25 -8.69
N SER A 209 -16.52 2.50 -9.58
CA SER A 209 -16.45 2.17 -11.01
C SER A 209 -15.25 2.82 -11.70
N GLU A 210 -14.84 3.99 -11.23
CA GLU A 210 -13.67 4.73 -11.68
C GLU A 210 -12.37 3.90 -11.53
N CYS A 211 -12.36 2.90 -10.66
CA CYS A 211 -11.24 1.97 -10.53
C CYS A 211 -11.02 1.10 -11.78
N ASP A 212 -12.02 0.95 -12.66
CA ASP A 212 -11.91 0.20 -13.92
C ASP A 212 -11.41 1.08 -15.09
N GLU A 213 -11.41 2.40 -14.93
CA GLU A 213 -11.01 3.36 -15.97
C GLU A 213 -9.49 3.36 -16.18
N VAL A 214 -9.06 2.92 -17.38
CA VAL A 214 -7.64 2.79 -17.72
C VAL A 214 -6.91 4.14 -17.64
N ASP A 215 -7.53 5.22 -18.10
CA ASP A 215 -6.91 6.55 -18.08
C ASP A 215 -6.61 7.03 -16.66
N LEU A 216 -7.47 6.73 -15.68
CA LEU A 216 -7.24 7.08 -14.27
C LEU A 216 -6.13 6.22 -13.65
N GLN A 217 -6.08 4.94 -14.01
CA GLN A 217 -5.02 4.04 -13.57
C GLN A 217 -3.66 4.49 -14.12
N GLU A 218 -3.60 4.89 -15.39
CA GLU A 218 -2.39 5.42 -16.02
C GLU A 218 -2.00 6.79 -15.44
N ALA A 219 -2.97 7.66 -15.10
CA ALA A 219 -2.67 8.93 -14.44
C ALA A 219 -1.92 8.75 -13.11
N VAL A 220 -2.30 7.75 -12.30
CA VAL A 220 -1.56 7.41 -11.07
C VAL A 220 -0.16 6.89 -11.38
N VAL A 221 -0.02 5.99 -12.35
CA VAL A 221 1.28 5.42 -12.76
C VAL A 221 2.22 6.49 -13.28
N ASP A 222 1.74 7.37 -14.16
CA ASP A 222 2.54 8.42 -14.79
C ASP A 222 2.98 9.48 -13.78
N ALA A 223 2.12 9.84 -12.83
CA ALA A 223 2.50 10.73 -11.75
C ALA A 223 3.61 10.09 -10.89
N CYS A 224 3.49 8.81 -10.51
CA CYS A 224 4.52 8.10 -9.77
C CYS A 224 5.83 7.97 -10.57
N LYS A 225 5.75 7.66 -11.86
CA LYS A 225 6.90 7.61 -12.78
C LYS A 225 7.61 8.94 -12.86
N LYS A 226 6.87 10.04 -13.06
CA LYS A 226 7.41 11.40 -13.13
C LYS A 226 8.15 11.78 -11.85
N LEU A 227 7.62 11.40 -10.69
CA LEU A 227 8.23 11.73 -9.40
C LEU A 227 9.48 10.88 -9.10
N THR A 228 9.47 9.60 -9.48
CA THR A 228 10.50 8.64 -9.04
C THR A 228 11.56 8.30 -10.09
N GLY A 229 11.26 8.56 -11.37
CA GLY A 229 12.01 8.10 -12.53
C GLY A 229 11.91 6.59 -12.80
N LEU A 230 11.12 5.84 -12.01
CA LEU A 230 10.94 4.41 -12.19
C LEU A 230 9.81 4.13 -13.18
N THR A 231 9.90 3.03 -13.92
CA THR A 231 8.85 2.58 -14.82
C THR A 231 8.36 1.22 -14.35
N LEU A 232 7.04 1.04 -14.28
CA LEU A 232 6.47 -0.29 -14.07
C LEU A 232 6.81 -1.16 -15.29
N PRO A 233 7.43 -2.34 -15.09
CA PRO A 233 7.79 -3.23 -16.17
C PRO A 233 6.57 -3.77 -16.92
#